data_AF-A0A226DZF3-F1
#
_entry.id   AF-A0A226DZF3-F1
#
_cell.length_a   1.000
_cell.length_b   1.000
_cell.length_c   1.000
_cell.angle_alpha   90.00
_cell.angle_beta   90.00
_cell.angle_gamma   90.00
#
_symmetry.space_group_name_H-M   'P 1'
#
loop_
_entity.id
_entity.type
_entity.pdbx_description
1 polymer ?
#
loop_
_entity_poly.entity_id
_entity_poly.type
_entity_poly.pdbx_seq_one_letter_code
_entity_poly.pdbx_strand_id
1 'polypeptide(L)'
;MLIDLHRGQLRNVIHSTHRASLYTAYCLKWNGKSGRAVPLQNTCRNFRAYQTLTATLSFLILPLFLVRCYHLHVAKDGLQHPFTLILTYFSTGFMIVVLPFAAVLASGSGPTKYVNCFEAILHLERQLGESIPNPSAPKGSAVTSHLLKSTIALPIFHNILAYITPVMISFPLLSPYSPVYTLLCSVSNVSSYPNLVKIPTLLITGFISLLVGTTLLSTLALCILMIGYSIATLYGWMLFLLPHFRKGAAPQLRGGLEFHSSLKMYQSLRVLGIIETEFIRDMWIPCVHNALTVTMSTGALYYLLIDGGEDARILLKLPCILVLCGAFVAEFNAVCLIARAGTVSRLYIQRMTWGNERNLYRVKLLKGLQPCGINLEFLRSLNSAQDGGELSGFLSNYLDRVANHTNSLLLTN
;
A
#
# COMPACT_ATOMS: atom_id res chain seq x y z
N MET A 1 -17.41 6.59 13.64
CA MET A 1 -17.42 6.89 12.19
C MET A 1 -16.22 6.28 11.48
N LEU A 2 -14.98 6.75 11.67
CA LEU A 2 -13.82 6.12 10.99
C LEU A 2 -13.61 4.67 11.46
N ILE A 3 -13.65 4.38 12.76
CA ILE A 3 -13.60 3.01 13.30
C ILE A 3 -14.60 2.07 12.58
N ASP A 4 -15.86 2.49 12.49
CA ASP A 4 -16.94 1.66 11.93
C ASP A 4 -16.75 1.44 10.43
N LEU A 5 -16.35 2.49 9.71
CA LEU A 5 -16.02 2.42 8.30
C LEU A 5 -14.88 1.42 8.06
N HIS A 6 -13.79 1.53 8.80
CA HIS A 6 -12.61 0.68 8.64
C HIS A 6 -12.89 -0.77 9.03
N ARG A 7 -13.66 -1.02 10.09
CA ARG A 7 -14.14 -2.36 10.43
C ARG A 7 -14.99 -2.95 9.30
N GLY A 8 -15.88 -2.15 8.72
CA GLY A 8 -16.68 -2.53 7.55
C GLY A 8 -15.82 -2.90 6.35
N GLN A 9 -14.82 -2.07 6.03
CA GLN A 9 -13.90 -2.37 4.92
C GLN A 9 -13.03 -3.60 5.21
N LEU A 10 -12.51 -3.76 6.42
CA LEU A 10 -11.73 -4.95 6.78
C LEU A 10 -12.57 -6.23 6.63
N ARG A 11 -13.82 -6.20 7.10
CA ARG A 11 -14.77 -7.30 6.88
C ARG A 11 -14.94 -7.61 5.39
N ASN A 12 -15.14 -6.58 4.57
CA ASN A 12 -15.33 -6.75 3.13
C ASN A 12 -14.09 -7.34 2.45
N VAL A 13 -12.89 -6.88 2.80
CA VAL A 13 -11.63 -7.41 2.25
C VAL A 13 -11.39 -8.85 2.70
N ILE A 14 -11.68 -9.21 3.96
CA ILE A 14 -11.58 -10.60 4.43
C ILE A 14 -12.52 -11.51 3.62
N HIS A 15 -13.78 -11.10 3.43
CA HIS A 15 -14.71 -11.86 2.60
C HIS A 15 -14.28 -11.91 1.13
N SER A 16 -13.70 -10.83 0.60
CA SER A 16 -13.13 -10.82 -0.74
C SER A 16 -12.00 -11.84 -0.89
N THR A 17 -11.11 -11.92 0.10
CA THR A 17 -10.01 -12.90 0.16
C THR A 17 -10.55 -14.32 0.20
N HIS A 18 -11.63 -14.57 0.96
CA HIS A 18 -12.29 -15.88 0.97
C HIS A 18 -12.85 -16.23 -0.40
N ARG A 19 -13.56 -15.32 -1.06
CA ARG A 19 -14.13 -15.58 -2.39
C ARG A 19 -13.05 -15.79 -3.46
N ALA A 20 -12.01 -14.95 -3.45
CA ALA A 20 -10.88 -15.03 -4.39
C ALA A 20 -10.15 -16.37 -4.31
N SER A 21 -10.07 -16.94 -3.10
CA SER A 21 -9.45 -18.25 -2.85
C SER A 21 -10.44 -19.43 -2.87
N LEU A 22 -11.69 -19.22 -3.30
CA LEU A 22 -12.77 -20.22 -3.23
C LEU A 22 -12.92 -20.86 -1.83
N TYR A 23 -12.68 -20.08 -0.78
CA TYR A 23 -12.68 -20.51 0.62
C TYR A 23 -11.66 -21.60 0.95
N THR A 24 -10.60 -21.76 0.14
CA THR A 24 -9.58 -22.80 0.34
C THR A 24 -8.29 -22.27 0.95
N ALA A 25 -7.88 -21.04 0.64
CA ALA A 25 -6.57 -20.50 1.01
C ALA A 25 -6.69 -19.07 1.55
N TYR A 26 -6.83 -18.94 2.88
CA TYR A 26 -6.91 -17.64 3.55
C TYR A 26 -6.34 -17.73 4.98
N CYS A 27 -6.02 -16.57 5.58
CA CYS A 27 -5.36 -16.50 6.89
C CYS A 27 -6.20 -15.83 8.00
N LEU A 28 -7.25 -15.10 7.65
CA LEU A 28 -8.13 -14.39 8.58
C LEU A 28 -9.59 -14.80 8.38
N LYS A 29 -10.38 -14.80 9.45
CA LYS A 29 -11.84 -14.97 9.40
C LYS A 29 -12.53 -13.82 10.13
N TRP A 30 -13.65 -13.35 9.61
CA TRP A 30 -14.48 -12.39 10.32
C TRP A 30 -15.43 -13.10 11.30
N ASN A 31 -15.40 -12.72 12.58
CA ASN A 31 -16.38 -13.18 13.56
C ASN A 31 -17.55 -12.20 13.63
N GLY A 32 -18.69 -12.60 13.06
CA GLY A 32 -19.90 -11.78 13.05
C GLY A 32 -20.48 -11.47 14.43
N LYS A 33 -20.24 -12.33 15.43
CA LYS A 33 -20.73 -12.11 16.81
C LYS A 33 -19.91 -11.05 17.55
N SER A 34 -18.57 -11.12 17.43
CA SER A 34 -17.69 -10.15 18.09
C SER A 34 -17.47 -8.88 17.26
N GLY A 35 -17.78 -8.91 15.96
CA GLY A 35 -17.44 -7.81 15.03
C GLY A 35 -15.94 -7.61 14.89
N ARG A 36 -15.15 -8.70 14.95
CA ARG A 36 -13.68 -8.66 14.91
C ARG A 36 -13.10 -9.66 13.92
N ALA A 37 -11.92 -9.35 13.39
CA ALA A 37 -11.11 -10.30 12.66
C ALA A 37 -10.49 -11.31 13.65
N VAL A 38 -10.41 -12.58 13.23
CA VAL A 38 -9.84 -13.68 14.01
C VAL A 38 -8.78 -14.35 13.15
N PRO A 39 -7.53 -14.49 13.64
CA PRO A 39 -6.50 -15.21 12.93
C PRO A 39 -6.83 -16.71 12.92
N LEU A 40 -6.57 -17.37 11.78
CA LEU A 40 -6.61 -18.83 11.75
C LEU A 40 -5.38 -19.42 12.45
N GLN A 41 -5.59 -20.53 13.17
CA GLN A 41 -4.50 -21.27 13.80
C GLN A 41 -3.64 -22.00 12.77
N ASN A 42 -2.37 -22.25 13.11
CA ASN A 42 -1.42 -22.98 12.25
C ASN A 42 -1.84 -24.43 11.92
N THR A 43 -2.78 -24.97 12.70
CA THR A 43 -3.38 -26.30 12.50
C THR A 43 -4.53 -26.30 11.51
N CYS A 44 -5.09 -25.13 11.17
CA CYS A 44 -6.24 -25.02 10.28
C CYS A 44 -5.83 -25.32 8.83
N ARG A 45 -6.58 -26.22 8.16
CA ARG A 45 -6.34 -26.61 6.76
C ARG A 45 -6.26 -25.40 5.81
N ASN A 46 -7.14 -24.42 5.97
CA ASN A 46 -7.23 -23.27 5.07
C ASN A 46 -6.00 -22.35 5.18
N PHE A 47 -5.44 -22.24 6.38
CA PHE A 47 -4.21 -21.47 6.59
C PHE A 47 -2.97 -22.22 6.09
N ARG A 48 -2.90 -23.53 6.28
CA ARG A 48 -1.83 -24.36 5.67
C ARG A 48 -1.88 -24.32 4.15
N ALA A 49 -3.07 -24.32 3.55
CA ALA A 49 -3.24 -24.13 2.11
C ALA A 49 -2.76 -22.76 1.65
N TYR A 50 -3.05 -21.69 2.41
CA TYR A 50 -2.51 -20.36 2.15
C TYR A 50 -0.97 -20.33 2.22
N GLN A 51 -0.37 -20.92 3.25
CA GLN A 51 1.08 -21.04 3.39
C GLN A 51 1.71 -21.81 2.21
N THR A 52 1.12 -22.93 1.84
CA THR A 52 1.59 -23.77 0.73
C THR A 52 1.48 -23.01 -0.60
N LEU A 53 0.39 -22.29 -0.81
CA LEU A 53 0.20 -21.44 -1.98
C LEU A 53 1.29 -20.36 -2.04
N THR A 54 1.50 -19.60 -0.96
CA THR A 54 2.54 -18.57 -0.92
C THR A 54 3.94 -19.15 -1.15
N ALA A 55 4.28 -20.28 -0.52
CA ALA A 55 5.57 -20.94 -0.73
C ALA A 55 5.75 -21.42 -2.18
N THR A 56 4.71 -22.03 -2.77
CA THR A 56 4.71 -22.46 -4.19
C THR A 56 4.95 -21.27 -5.11
N LEU A 57 4.29 -20.14 -4.84
CA LEU A 57 4.45 -18.94 -5.66
C LEU A 57 5.84 -18.34 -5.53
N SER A 58 6.40 -18.28 -4.32
CA SER A 58 7.72 -17.71 -4.06
C SER A 58 8.86 -18.57 -4.59
N PHE A 59 8.81 -19.89 -4.39
CA PHE A 59 9.95 -20.77 -4.67
C PHE A 59 9.86 -21.50 -6.01
N LEU A 60 8.68 -21.59 -6.63
CA LEU A 60 8.51 -22.27 -7.91
C LEU A 60 8.04 -21.31 -9.01
N ILE A 61 6.90 -20.64 -8.82
CA ILE A 61 6.30 -19.85 -9.90
C ILE A 61 7.09 -18.57 -10.20
N LEU A 62 7.50 -17.80 -9.18
CA LEU A 62 8.28 -16.58 -9.39
C LEU A 62 9.61 -16.85 -10.12
N PRO A 63 10.43 -17.85 -9.73
CA PRO A 63 11.64 -18.21 -10.49
C PRO A 63 11.35 -18.58 -11.94
N LEU A 64 10.29 -19.37 -12.21
CA LEU A 64 9.90 -19.71 -13.58
C LEU A 64 9.53 -18.47 -14.40
N PHE A 65 8.86 -17.50 -13.78
CA PHE A 65 8.50 -16.23 -14.41
C PHE A 65 9.73 -15.38 -14.70
N LEU A 66 10.70 -15.33 -13.79
CA LEU A 66 11.98 -14.65 -13.99
C LEU A 66 12.78 -15.27 -15.15
N VAL A 67 12.88 -16.62 -15.19
CA VAL A 67 13.51 -17.34 -16.31
C VAL A 67 12.78 -17.03 -17.62
N ARG A 68 11.44 -16.99 -17.60
CA ARG A 68 10.65 -16.64 -18.78
C ARG A 68 10.90 -15.20 -19.24
N CYS A 69 10.97 -14.24 -18.32
CA CYS A 69 11.35 -12.86 -18.61
C CYS A 69 12.73 -12.81 -19.27
N TYR A 70 13.71 -13.53 -18.74
CA TYR A 70 15.05 -13.61 -19.33
C TYR A 70 15.02 -14.23 -20.75
N HIS A 71 14.29 -15.33 -20.94
CA HIS A 71 14.14 -15.94 -22.27
C HIS A 71 13.48 -14.98 -23.27
N LEU A 72 12.46 -14.23 -22.84
CA LEU A 72 11.80 -13.23 -23.68
C LEU A 72 12.71 -12.05 -24.00
N HIS A 73 13.61 -11.68 -23.09
CA HIS A 73 14.60 -10.63 -23.30
C HIS A 73 15.68 -11.04 -24.31
N VAL A 74 16.14 -12.29 -24.27
CA VAL A 74 17.22 -12.80 -25.14
C VAL A 74 16.72 -13.30 -26.50
N ALA A 75 15.43 -13.63 -26.61
CA ALA A 75 14.84 -14.06 -27.87
C ALA A 75 14.94 -12.95 -28.94
N LYS A 76 15.40 -13.31 -30.15
CA LYS A 76 15.50 -12.38 -31.28
C LYS A 76 14.13 -11.78 -31.63
N ASP A 77 14.15 -10.50 -32.03
CA ASP A 77 12.97 -9.73 -32.41
C ASP A 77 12.07 -10.47 -33.42
N GLY A 78 10.76 -10.44 -33.19
CA GLY A 78 9.74 -10.98 -34.11
C GLY A 78 9.19 -12.37 -33.77
N LEU A 79 9.76 -13.10 -32.81
CA LEU A 79 9.29 -14.46 -32.46
C LEU A 79 8.12 -14.51 -31.47
N GLN A 80 7.82 -13.43 -30.75
CA GLN A 80 6.80 -13.41 -29.70
C GLN A 80 5.87 -12.20 -29.85
N HIS A 81 4.58 -12.42 -29.57
CA HIS A 81 3.61 -11.35 -29.64
C HIS A 81 3.86 -10.32 -28.51
N PRO A 82 3.86 -8.99 -28.80
CA PRO A 82 4.17 -7.96 -27.81
C PRO A 82 3.33 -8.04 -26.53
N PHE A 83 2.07 -8.45 -26.66
CA PHE A 83 1.17 -8.57 -25.51
C PHE A 83 1.61 -9.67 -24.51
N THR A 84 2.19 -10.77 -24.98
CA THR A 84 2.75 -11.81 -24.10
C THR A 84 3.94 -11.27 -23.32
N LEU A 85 4.79 -10.48 -23.97
CA LEU A 85 5.95 -9.87 -23.35
C LEU A 85 5.51 -8.95 -22.20
N ILE A 86 4.61 -8.01 -22.48
CA ILE A 86 4.08 -7.06 -21.50
C ILE A 86 3.44 -7.79 -20.31
N LEU A 87 2.57 -8.75 -20.61
CA LEU A 87 1.81 -9.44 -19.57
C LEU A 87 2.72 -10.30 -18.68
N THR A 88 3.78 -10.89 -19.24
CA THR A 88 4.76 -11.66 -18.47
C THR A 88 5.56 -10.76 -17.54
N TYR A 89 6.10 -9.64 -18.04
CA TYR A 89 6.82 -8.68 -17.18
C TYR A 89 5.92 -8.09 -16.11
N PHE A 90 4.70 -7.68 -16.46
CA PHE A 90 3.74 -7.13 -15.51
C PHE A 90 3.39 -8.14 -14.41
N SER A 91 3.08 -9.39 -14.79
CA SER A 91 2.73 -10.44 -13.82
C SER A 91 3.92 -10.77 -12.91
N THR A 92 5.13 -10.79 -13.45
CA THR A 92 6.36 -11.02 -12.68
C THR A 92 6.61 -9.89 -11.68
N GLY A 93 6.53 -8.63 -12.13
CA GLY A 93 6.66 -7.46 -11.27
C GLY A 93 5.59 -7.43 -10.17
N PHE A 94 4.35 -7.74 -10.52
CA PHE A 94 3.25 -7.88 -9.54
C PHE A 94 3.57 -8.93 -8.48
N MET A 95 4.07 -10.11 -8.86
CA MET A 95 4.47 -11.14 -7.91
C MET A 95 5.62 -10.69 -6.98
N ILE A 96 6.64 -10.01 -7.52
CA ILE A 96 7.75 -9.46 -6.73
C ILE A 96 7.23 -8.49 -5.65
N VAL A 97 6.26 -7.64 -6.00
CA VAL A 97 5.68 -6.67 -5.08
C VAL A 97 4.76 -7.32 -4.05
N VAL A 98 3.92 -8.29 -4.45
CA VAL A 98 2.86 -8.81 -3.57
C VAL A 98 3.30 -9.98 -2.69
N LEU A 99 4.20 -10.84 -3.15
CA LEU A 99 4.63 -12.01 -2.39
C LEU A 99 5.23 -11.68 -1.02
N PRO A 100 5.99 -10.59 -0.83
CA PRO A 100 6.40 -10.14 0.49
C PRO A 100 5.26 -9.94 1.49
N PHE A 101 4.19 -9.27 1.08
CA PHE A 101 3.01 -9.07 1.92
C PHE A 101 2.33 -10.41 2.25
N ALA A 102 2.19 -11.27 1.24
CA ALA A 102 1.66 -12.62 1.43
C ALA A 102 2.53 -13.46 2.36
N ALA A 103 3.85 -13.34 2.28
CA ALA A 103 4.79 -14.07 3.12
C ALA A 103 4.70 -13.64 4.60
N VAL A 104 4.55 -12.34 4.87
CA VAL A 104 4.30 -11.83 6.23
C VAL A 104 3.04 -12.46 6.79
N LEU A 105 1.94 -12.49 6.03
CA LEU A 105 0.68 -13.10 6.47
C LEU A 105 0.69 -14.63 6.48
N ALA A 106 1.55 -15.28 5.70
CA ALA A 106 1.74 -16.73 5.72
C ALA A 106 2.62 -17.18 6.90
N SER A 107 3.41 -16.29 7.48
CA SER A 107 4.22 -16.61 8.66
C SER A 107 3.34 -17.06 9.83
N GLY A 108 3.85 -17.97 10.68
CA GLY A 108 3.07 -18.56 11.78
C GLY A 108 2.49 -17.54 12.76
N SER A 109 3.17 -16.41 12.97
CA SER A 109 2.68 -15.30 13.80
C SER A 109 1.99 -14.18 13.03
N GLY A 110 2.07 -14.19 11.70
CA GLY A 110 1.66 -13.08 10.82
C GLY A 110 0.22 -12.63 11.01
N PRO A 111 -0.78 -13.54 10.88
CA PRO A 111 -2.19 -13.19 11.05
C PRO A 111 -2.49 -12.64 12.44
N THR A 112 -1.87 -13.21 13.48
CA THR A 112 -2.02 -12.75 14.86
C THR A 112 -1.43 -11.36 15.05
N LYS A 113 -0.20 -11.11 14.54
CA LYS A 113 0.42 -9.78 14.54
C LYS A 113 -0.46 -8.76 13.83
N TYR A 114 -0.99 -9.10 12.65
CA TYR A 114 -1.89 -8.24 11.88
C TYR A 114 -3.14 -7.85 12.70
N VAL A 115 -3.83 -8.83 13.28
CA VAL A 115 -5.05 -8.58 14.06
C VAL A 115 -4.74 -7.77 15.33
N ASN A 116 -3.66 -8.10 16.03
CA ASN A 116 -3.24 -7.37 17.23
C ASN A 116 -2.88 -5.91 16.91
N CYS A 117 -2.16 -5.67 15.81
CA CYS A 117 -1.85 -4.34 15.33
C CYS A 117 -3.15 -3.57 15.02
N PHE A 118 -4.04 -4.16 14.22
CA PHE A 118 -5.32 -3.52 13.88
C PHE A 118 -6.14 -3.15 15.12
N GLU A 119 -6.32 -4.09 16.06
CA GLU A 119 -7.05 -3.83 17.31
C GLU A 119 -6.36 -2.79 18.20
N ALA A 120 -5.02 -2.77 18.24
CA ALA A 120 -4.28 -1.73 18.96
C ALA A 120 -4.53 -0.34 18.36
N ILE A 121 -4.58 -0.22 17.03
CA ILE A 121 -4.93 1.04 16.36
C ILE A 121 -6.37 1.45 16.68
N LEU A 122 -7.33 0.52 16.62
CA LEU A 122 -8.73 0.80 16.98
C LEU A 122 -8.87 1.28 18.42
N HIS A 123 -8.15 0.64 19.33
CA HIS A 123 -8.15 0.99 20.75
C HIS A 123 -7.53 2.38 20.97
N LEU A 124 -6.40 2.68 20.33
CA LEU A 124 -5.78 4.00 20.39
C LEU A 124 -6.69 5.08 19.79
N GLU A 125 -7.34 4.84 18.64
CA GLU A 125 -8.32 5.78 18.08
C GLU A 125 -9.46 6.07 19.05
N ARG A 126 -9.98 5.04 19.73
CA ARG A 126 -11.03 5.22 20.73
C ARG A 126 -10.54 6.08 21.90
N GLN A 127 -9.35 5.80 22.44
CA GLN A 127 -8.75 6.60 23.52
C GLN A 127 -8.51 8.07 23.10
N LEU A 128 -8.11 8.28 21.85
CA LEU A 128 -7.93 9.63 21.28
C LEU A 128 -9.27 10.37 21.20
N GLY A 129 -10.35 9.68 20.84
CA GLY A 129 -11.72 10.24 20.85
C GLY A 129 -12.21 10.59 22.25
N GLU A 130 -11.96 9.72 23.22
CA GLU A 130 -12.31 9.94 24.64
C GLU A 130 -11.49 11.09 25.27
N SER A 131 -10.34 11.44 24.67
CA SER A 131 -9.50 12.55 25.14
C SER A 131 -10.03 13.92 24.74
N ILE A 132 -11.05 14.02 23.87
CA ILE A 132 -11.69 15.28 23.51
C ILE A 132 -12.73 15.66 24.58
N PRO A 133 -12.55 16.76 25.33
CA PRO A 133 -13.47 17.13 26.42
C PRO A 133 -14.88 17.47 25.93
N ASN A 134 -14.99 18.11 24.77
CA ASN A 134 -16.28 18.47 24.18
C ASN A 134 -16.39 17.92 22.74
N PRO A 135 -17.02 16.74 22.55
CA PRO A 135 -17.16 16.14 21.21
C PRO A 135 -18.06 16.96 20.27
N SER A 136 -18.91 17.85 20.83
CA SER A 136 -19.79 18.76 20.08
C SER A 136 -19.08 20.03 19.63
N ALA A 137 -17.89 20.32 20.15
CA ALA A 137 -17.13 21.49 19.73
C ALA A 137 -16.71 21.38 18.25
N PRO A 138 -16.65 22.52 17.52
CA PRO A 138 -16.30 22.51 16.11
C PRO A 138 -14.88 21.97 15.92
N LYS A 139 -14.78 20.88 15.13
CA LYS A 139 -13.50 20.21 14.81
C LYS A 139 -12.61 21.04 13.88
N GLY A 140 -13.17 22.06 13.23
CA GLY A 140 -12.52 22.89 12.21
C GLY A 140 -12.55 22.25 10.82
N SER A 141 -12.48 23.11 9.80
CA SER A 141 -12.62 22.72 8.38
C SER A 141 -11.56 21.73 7.90
N ALA A 142 -10.33 21.81 8.43
CA ALA A 142 -9.26 20.89 8.05
C ALA A 142 -9.52 19.45 8.51
N VAL A 143 -10.01 19.26 9.74
CA VAL A 143 -10.37 17.93 10.26
C VAL A 143 -11.57 17.38 9.51
N THR A 144 -12.62 18.19 9.32
CA THR A 144 -13.82 17.73 8.61
C THR A 144 -13.52 17.38 7.16
N SER A 145 -12.70 18.17 6.47
CA SER A 145 -12.23 17.87 5.11
C SER A 145 -11.43 16.57 5.05
N HIS A 146 -10.51 16.35 5.99
CA HIS A 146 -9.73 15.11 6.07
C HIS A 146 -10.60 13.88 6.32
N LEU A 147 -11.54 13.97 7.27
CA LEU A 147 -12.49 12.91 7.57
C LEU A 147 -13.37 12.58 6.37
N LEU A 148 -13.87 13.59 5.66
CA LEU A 148 -14.67 13.42 4.44
C LEU A 148 -13.86 12.72 3.35
N LYS A 149 -12.64 13.22 3.06
CA LYS A 149 -11.74 12.61 2.06
C LYS A 149 -11.40 11.17 2.41
N SER A 150 -11.07 10.87 3.67
CA SER A 150 -10.77 9.51 4.12
C SER A 150 -11.99 8.58 3.99
N THR A 151 -13.19 9.10 4.28
CA THR A 151 -14.44 8.34 4.19
C THR A 151 -14.82 8.01 2.74
N ILE A 152 -14.43 8.85 1.78
CA ILE A 152 -14.69 8.65 0.35
C ILE A 152 -13.59 7.81 -0.32
N ALA A 153 -12.32 8.10 0.01
CA ALA A 153 -11.17 7.45 -0.63
C ALA A 153 -11.12 5.95 -0.33
N LEU A 154 -11.42 5.55 0.91
CA LEU A 154 -11.29 4.16 1.35
C LEU A 154 -12.28 3.21 0.64
N PRO A 155 -13.59 3.50 0.53
CA PRO A 155 -14.50 2.69 -0.28
C PRO A 155 -14.18 2.69 -1.77
N ILE A 156 -13.74 3.82 -2.33
CA ILE A 156 -13.34 3.89 -3.75
C ILE A 156 -12.16 2.94 -3.99
N PHE A 157 -11.12 3.03 -3.16
CA PHE A 157 -9.96 2.15 -3.23
C PHE A 157 -10.36 0.68 -3.11
N HIS A 158 -11.19 0.35 -2.13
CA HIS A 158 -11.70 -1.01 -1.95
C HIS A 158 -12.48 -1.49 -3.19
N ASN A 159 -13.37 -0.66 -3.73
CA ASN A 159 -14.20 -1.04 -4.87
C ASN A 159 -13.37 -1.24 -6.14
N ILE A 160 -12.36 -0.41 -6.36
CA ILE A 160 -11.40 -0.58 -7.46
C ILE A 160 -10.73 -1.95 -7.32
N LEU A 161 -10.13 -2.25 -6.16
CA LEU A 161 -9.39 -3.50 -5.97
C LEU A 161 -10.27 -4.75 -5.94
N ALA A 162 -11.47 -4.67 -5.39
CA ALA A 162 -12.34 -5.83 -5.19
C ALA A 162 -13.22 -6.16 -6.40
N TYR A 163 -13.57 -5.18 -7.22
CA TYR A 163 -14.51 -5.37 -8.33
C TYR A 163 -13.92 -5.03 -9.69
N ILE A 164 -13.24 -3.88 -9.83
CA ILE A 164 -12.73 -3.44 -11.13
C ILE A 164 -11.47 -4.21 -11.52
N THR A 165 -10.49 -4.28 -10.62
CA THR A 165 -9.19 -4.91 -10.91
C THR A 165 -9.31 -6.40 -11.27
N PRO A 166 -10.13 -7.24 -10.62
CA PRO A 166 -10.31 -8.63 -11.02
C PRO A 166 -10.85 -8.80 -12.45
N VAL A 167 -11.77 -7.92 -12.87
CA VAL A 167 -12.31 -7.91 -14.24
C VAL A 167 -11.22 -7.50 -15.23
N MET A 168 -10.43 -6.49 -14.90
CA MET A 168 -9.30 -6.06 -15.73
C MET A 168 -8.22 -7.14 -15.86
N ILE A 169 -7.99 -7.94 -14.81
CA ILE A 169 -7.03 -9.03 -14.79
C ILE A 169 -7.56 -10.29 -15.50
N SER A 170 -8.88 -10.55 -15.48
CA SER A 170 -9.44 -11.77 -16.07
C SER A 170 -9.28 -11.82 -17.59
N PHE A 171 -9.46 -10.68 -18.28
CA PHE A 171 -9.32 -10.58 -19.72
C PHE A 171 -7.93 -11.05 -20.24
N PRO A 172 -6.80 -10.50 -19.77
CA PRO A 172 -5.49 -10.95 -20.22
C PRO A 172 -5.16 -12.38 -19.78
N LEU A 173 -5.59 -12.81 -18.59
CA LEU A 173 -5.26 -14.15 -18.08
C LEU A 173 -6.02 -15.29 -18.78
N LEU A 174 -7.21 -15.01 -19.34
CA LEU A 174 -7.98 -15.97 -20.15
C LEU A 174 -7.64 -15.89 -21.64
N SER A 175 -6.69 -15.04 -22.03
CA SER A 175 -6.23 -14.92 -23.42
C SER A 175 -5.11 -15.90 -23.74
N PRO A 176 -4.89 -16.25 -25.03
CA PRO A 176 -3.75 -17.06 -25.47
C PRO A 176 -2.37 -16.48 -25.12
N TYR A 177 -2.34 -15.23 -24.66
CA TYR A 177 -1.12 -14.52 -24.29
C TYR A 177 -0.79 -14.62 -22.79
N SER A 178 -1.64 -15.31 -22.01
CA SER A 178 -1.43 -15.53 -20.57
C SER A 178 -0.02 -16.09 -20.28
N PRO A 179 0.73 -15.55 -19.30
CA PRO A 179 2.11 -15.97 -19.05
C PRO A 179 2.21 -17.44 -18.68
N VAL A 180 1.24 -17.95 -17.91
CA VAL A 180 1.21 -19.37 -17.52
C VAL A 180 0.93 -20.27 -18.71
N TYR A 181 -0.04 -19.92 -19.55
CA TYR A 181 -0.36 -20.69 -20.76
C TYR A 181 0.81 -20.72 -21.75
N THR A 182 1.44 -19.56 -21.99
CA THR A 182 2.58 -19.46 -22.92
C THR A 182 3.82 -20.17 -22.38
N LEU A 183 4.07 -20.09 -21.07
CA LEU A 183 5.11 -20.89 -20.40
C LEU A 183 4.85 -22.39 -20.58
N LEU A 184 3.62 -22.84 -20.33
CA LEU A 184 3.25 -24.25 -20.50
C LEU A 184 3.44 -24.71 -21.94
N CYS A 185 2.99 -23.91 -22.92
CA CYS A 185 3.19 -24.20 -24.34
C CYS A 185 4.68 -24.34 -24.69
N SER A 186 5.56 -23.51 -24.08
CA SER A 186 6.99 -23.56 -24.34
C SER A 186 7.68 -24.84 -23.81
N VAL A 187 7.14 -25.44 -22.74
CA VAL A 187 7.70 -26.66 -22.12
C VAL A 187 7.11 -27.92 -22.73
N SER A 188 5.82 -27.93 -23.01
CA SER A 188 5.06 -29.15 -23.36
C SER A 188 4.64 -29.24 -24.83
N ASN A 189 5.01 -28.25 -25.65
CA ASN A 189 4.62 -28.14 -27.05
C ASN A 189 3.10 -28.27 -27.29
N VAL A 190 2.29 -27.75 -26.34
CA VAL A 190 0.81 -27.76 -26.39
C VAL A 190 0.29 -27.12 -27.69
N SER A 191 1.05 -26.21 -28.29
CA SER A 191 0.78 -25.59 -29.59
C SER A 191 0.64 -26.58 -30.75
N SER A 192 1.20 -27.78 -30.64
CA SER A 192 1.12 -28.81 -31.69
C SER A 192 -0.16 -29.66 -31.62
N TYR A 193 -0.89 -29.63 -30.51
CA TYR A 193 -2.10 -30.43 -30.32
C TYR A 193 -3.33 -29.80 -30.99
N PRO A 194 -4.39 -30.57 -31.28
CA PRO A 194 -5.65 -30.04 -31.79
C PRO A 194 -6.36 -29.11 -30.80
N ASN A 195 -7.30 -28.31 -31.29
CA ASN A 195 -8.04 -27.32 -30.50
C ASN A 195 -8.76 -27.91 -29.29
N LEU A 196 -9.14 -29.19 -29.35
CA LEU A 196 -9.74 -29.95 -28.25
C LEU A 196 -8.86 -30.02 -27.00
N VAL A 197 -7.54 -29.92 -27.12
CA VAL A 197 -6.60 -29.91 -25.98
C VAL A 197 -6.20 -28.47 -25.62
N LYS A 198 -6.01 -27.62 -26.63
CA LYS A 198 -5.58 -26.22 -26.45
C LYS A 198 -6.58 -25.39 -25.66
N ILE A 199 -7.86 -25.43 -26.02
CA ILE A 199 -8.90 -24.60 -25.39
C ILE A 199 -9.08 -24.95 -23.91
N PRO A 200 -9.24 -26.23 -23.51
CA PRO A 200 -9.29 -26.59 -22.09
C PRO A 200 -8.02 -26.21 -21.34
N THR A 201 -6.84 -26.41 -21.93
CA THR A 201 -5.57 -26.03 -21.30
C THR A 201 -5.50 -24.52 -21.04
N LEU A 202 -5.92 -23.71 -22.01
CA LEU A 202 -6.01 -22.25 -21.86
C LEU A 202 -7.00 -21.87 -20.74
N LEU A 203 -8.20 -22.45 -20.73
CA LEU A 203 -9.21 -22.15 -19.72
C LEU A 203 -8.76 -22.55 -18.32
N ILE A 204 -8.14 -23.73 -18.17
CA ILE A 204 -7.65 -24.24 -16.87
C ILE A 204 -6.51 -23.35 -16.37
N THR A 205 -5.49 -23.09 -17.19
CA THR A 205 -4.35 -22.25 -16.78
C THR A 205 -4.75 -20.81 -16.50
N GLY A 206 -5.65 -20.24 -17.31
CA GLY A 206 -6.20 -18.91 -17.09
C GLY A 206 -7.04 -18.81 -15.82
N PHE A 207 -7.89 -19.81 -15.55
CA PHE A 207 -8.68 -19.88 -14.32
C PHE A 207 -7.81 -19.99 -13.07
N ILE A 208 -6.80 -20.88 -13.08
CA ILE A 208 -5.83 -21.00 -11.97
C ILE A 208 -5.10 -19.67 -11.75
N SER A 209 -4.61 -19.05 -12.83
CA SER A 209 -3.93 -17.76 -12.77
C SER A 209 -4.82 -16.67 -12.19
N LEU A 210 -6.11 -16.66 -12.55
CA LEU A 210 -7.09 -15.70 -12.04
C LEU A 210 -7.35 -15.89 -10.54
N LEU A 211 -7.53 -17.14 -10.07
CA LEU A 211 -7.70 -17.43 -8.65
C LEU A 211 -6.47 -17.01 -7.83
N VAL A 212 -5.28 -17.36 -8.31
CA VAL A 212 -4.02 -16.97 -7.66
C VAL A 212 -3.87 -15.44 -7.65
N GLY A 213 -4.05 -14.80 -8.80
CA GLY A 213 -3.90 -13.36 -8.96
C GLY A 213 -4.86 -12.57 -8.07
N THR A 214 -6.14 -12.98 -8.01
CA THR A 214 -7.14 -12.33 -7.14
C THR A 214 -6.91 -12.60 -5.65
N THR A 215 -6.38 -13.78 -5.30
CA THR A 215 -5.97 -14.10 -3.91
C THR A 215 -4.79 -13.23 -3.46
N LEU A 216 -3.78 -13.06 -4.32
CA LEU A 216 -2.67 -12.15 -4.08
C LEU A 216 -3.13 -10.70 -4.00
N LEU A 217 -4.00 -10.26 -4.91
CA LEU A 217 -4.53 -8.90 -4.92
C LEU A 217 -5.34 -8.58 -3.66
N SER A 218 -6.19 -9.50 -3.20
CA SER A 218 -6.95 -9.33 -1.95
C SER A 218 -6.05 -9.34 -0.72
N THR A 219 -4.98 -10.15 -0.73
CA THR A 219 -3.92 -10.11 0.30
C THR A 219 -3.22 -8.75 0.35
N LEU A 220 -2.85 -8.21 -0.81
CA LEU A 220 -2.28 -6.87 -0.92
C LEU A 220 -3.26 -5.81 -0.38
N ALA A 221 -4.55 -5.93 -0.74
CA ALA A 221 -5.60 -5.04 -0.27
C ALA A 221 -5.74 -5.05 1.26
N LEU A 222 -5.61 -6.21 1.92
CA LEU A 222 -5.58 -6.29 3.40
C LEU A 222 -4.44 -5.45 3.98
N CYS A 223 -3.23 -5.63 3.44
CA CYS A 223 -2.04 -4.94 3.96
C CYS A 223 -2.11 -3.43 3.70
N ILE A 224 -2.50 -3.01 2.50
CA ILE A 224 -2.66 -1.58 2.17
C ILE A 224 -3.78 -0.96 3.00
N LEU A 225 -4.88 -1.67 3.27
CA LEU A 225 -5.96 -1.15 4.12
C LEU A 225 -5.44 -0.82 5.53
N MET A 226 -4.62 -1.70 6.10
CA MET A 226 -3.99 -1.50 7.42
C MET A 226 -3.08 -0.26 7.42
N ILE A 227 -2.17 -0.18 6.45
CA ILE A 227 -1.20 0.93 6.31
C ILE A 227 -1.92 2.26 6.02
N GLY A 228 -2.86 2.26 5.07
CA GLY A 228 -3.62 3.46 4.72
C GLY A 228 -4.44 3.98 5.89
N TYR A 229 -5.03 3.08 6.68
CA TYR A 229 -5.79 3.44 7.87
C TYR A 229 -4.92 4.02 8.98
N SER A 230 -3.75 3.42 9.27
CA SER A 230 -2.83 3.92 10.29
C SER A 230 -2.36 5.32 9.97
N ILE A 231 -1.92 5.57 8.73
CA ILE A 231 -1.50 6.90 8.25
C ILE A 231 -2.67 7.90 8.34
N ALA A 232 -3.86 7.52 7.84
CA ALA A 232 -5.02 8.41 7.84
C ALA A 232 -5.47 8.78 9.26
N THR A 233 -5.40 7.82 10.19
CA THR A 233 -5.70 8.00 11.61
C THR A 233 -4.66 8.91 12.26
N LEU A 234 -3.37 8.62 12.09
CA LEU A 234 -2.29 9.44 12.63
C LEU A 234 -2.43 10.90 12.17
N TYR A 235 -2.52 11.14 10.86
CA TYR A 235 -2.64 12.48 10.32
C TYR A 235 -3.94 13.18 10.78
N GLY A 236 -5.06 12.46 10.75
CA GLY A 236 -6.36 13.00 11.15
C GLY A 236 -6.39 13.48 12.60
N TRP A 237 -5.77 12.72 13.50
CA TRP A 237 -5.67 13.10 14.92
C TRP A 237 -4.61 14.16 15.19
N MET A 238 -3.49 14.16 14.45
CA MET A 238 -2.51 15.25 14.53
C MET A 238 -3.14 16.61 14.17
N LEU A 239 -4.13 16.65 13.27
CA LEU A 239 -4.86 17.88 12.94
C LEU A 239 -5.66 18.45 14.13
N PHE A 240 -6.04 17.67 15.13
CA PHE A 240 -6.66 18.20 16.37
C PHE A 240 -5.65 18.94 17.25
N LEU A 241 -4.40 18.51 17.20
CA LEU A 241 -3.31 19.12 17.95
C LEU A 241 -2.80 20.42 17.32
N LEU A 242 -3.23 20.79 16.12
CA LEU A 242 -2.81 22.05 15.52
C LEU A 242 -3.47 23.25 16.24
N PRO A 243 -2.73 24.09 16.97
CA PRO A 243 -3.34 25.19 17.73
C PRO A 243 -3.83 26.29 16.79
N HIS A 244 -4.99 26.84 17.14
CA HIS A 244 -5.63 27.95 16.47
C HIS A 244 -5.45 29.22 17.29
N PHE A 245 -4.96 30.28 16.64
CA PHE A 245 -4.80 31.59 17.27
C PHE A 245 -5.97 32.47 16.86
N ARG A 246 -6.80 32.84 17.84
CA ARG A 246 -7.75 33.95 17.68
C ARG A 246 -7.00 35.23 18.06
N LYS A 247 -7.19 36.32 17.30
CA LYS A 247 -6.53 37.62 17.58
C LYS A 247 -6.71 37.99 19.06
N GLY A 248 -5.60 38.16 19.77
CA GLY A 248 -5.57 38.56 21.19
C GLY A 248 -5.87 37.45 22.21
N ALA A 249 -6.06 36.19 21.81
CA ALA A 249 -6.33 35.08 22.72
C ALA A 249 -5.14 34.12 22.84
N ALA A 250 -5.05 33.44 23.99
CA ALA A 250 -4.15 32.31 24.16
C ALA A 250 -4.41 31.23 23.08
N PRO A 251 -3.37 30.47 22.65
CA PRO A 251 -3.55 29.38 21.69
C PRO A 251 -4.59 28.40 22.22
N GLN A 252 -5.64 28.18 21.43
CA GLN A 252 -6.67 27.19 21.73
C GLN A 252 -6.49 26.00 20.80
N LEU A 253 -6.50 24.81 21.38
CA LEU A 253 -6.53 23.57 20.62
C LEU A 253 -7.97 23.22 20.22
N ARG A 254 -8.11 22.47 19.14
CA ARG A 254 -9.42 22.06 18.64
C ARG A 254 -10.09 21.11 19.62
N GLY A 255 -11.43 21.11 19.63
CA GLY A 255 -12.19 20.25 20.55
C GLY A 255 -12.11 20.66 22.02
N GLY A 256 -11.57 21.84 22.34
CA GLY A 256 -11.38 22.30 23.72
C GLY A 256 -10.28 21.54 24.47
N LEU A 257 -9.32 20.96 23.76
CA LEU A 257 -8.22 20.21 24.36
C LEU A 257 -7.37 21.10 25.29
N GLU A 258 -7.23 20.67 26.53
CA GLU A 258 -6.31 21.27 27.48
C GLU A 258 -4.87 20.81 27.24
N PHE A 259 -3.90 21.52 27.84
CA PHE A 259 -2.47 21.20 27.70
C PHE A 259 -2.16 19.73 28.02
N HIS A 260 -2.64 19.22 29.16
CA HIS A 260 -2.31 17.85 29.59
C HIS A 260 -2.98 16.79 28.71
N SER A 261 -4.24 17.00 28.33
CA SER A 261 -4.95 16.13 27.37
C SER A 261 -4.28 16.12 26.00
N SER A 262 -3.81 17.27 25.53
CA SER A 262 -3.07 17.36 24.26
C SER A 262 -1.73 16.62 24.31
N LEU A 263 -1.03 16.67 25.44
CA LEU A 263 0.23 15.95 25.65
C LEU A 263 0.00 14.43 25.66
N LYS A 264 -1.03 13.98 26.38
CA LYS A 264 -1.43 12.56 26.40
C LYS A 264 -1.83 12.08 25.00
N MET A 265 -2.62 12.86 24.29
CA MET A 265 -3.01 12.60 22.91
C MET A 265 -1.79 12.48 21.98
N TYR A 266 -0.84 13.40 22.11
CA TYR A 266 0.42 13.37 21.36
C TYR A 266 1.23 12.09 21.64
N GLN A 267 1.35 11.69 22.90
CA GLN A 267 2.03 10.45 23.28
C GLN A 267 1.34 9.20 22.71
N SER A 268 -0.01 9.15 22.74
CA SER A 268 -0.77 8.08 22.10
C SER A 268 -0.55 8.01 20.59
N LEU A 269 -0.44 9.16 19.91
CA LEU A 269 -0.12 9.22 18.48
C LEU A 269 1.31 8.76 18.18
N ARG A 270 2.26 9.03 19.09
CA ARG A 270 3.61 8.49 19.00
C ARG A 270 3.61 6.97 19.12
N VAL A 271 2.87 6.41 20.07
CA VAL A 271 2.72 4.96 20.21
C VAL A 271 2.09 4.34 18.96
N LEU A 272 1.07 4.99 18.39
CA LEU A 272 0.47 4.57 17.12
C LEU A 272 1.52 4.50 15.99
N GLY A 273 2.33 5.55 15.84
CA GLY A 273 3.41 5.58 14.84
C GLY A 273 4.48 4.52 15.05
N ILE A 274 4.80 4.15 16.30
CA ILE A 274 5.73 3.06 16.62
C ILE A 274 5.14 1.71 16.20
N ILE A 275 3.89 1.42 16.60
CA ILE A 275 3.19 0.18 16.23
C ILE A 275 3.14 0.03 14.71
N GLU A 276 2.81 1.12 14.02
CA GLU A 276 2.78 1.16 12.56
C GLU A 276 4.16 0.90 11.95
N THR A 277 5.21 1.58 12.44
CA THR A 277 6.57 1.41 11.93
C THR A 277 7.07 -0.01 12.13
N GLU A 278 6.81 -0.63 13.28
CA GLU A 278 7.17 -2.03 13.54
C GLU A 278 6.44 -2.98 12.60
N PHE A 279 5.13 -2.79 12.41
CA PHE A 279 4.34 -3.60 11.49
C PHE A 279 4.79 -3.43 10.02
N ILE A 280 5.08 -2.20 9.61
CA ILE A 280 5.58 -1.89 8.28
C ILE A 280 6.97 -2.45 8.06
N ARG A 281 7.85 -2.47 9.07
CA ARG A 281 9.20 -3.02 8.94
C ARG A 281 9.20 -4.51 8.64
N ASP A 282 8.21 -5.25 9.15
CA ASP A 282 8.00 -6.66 8.79
C ASP A 282 7.62 -6.79 7.29
N MET A 283 7.02 -5.74 6.71
CA MET A 283 6.69 -5.61 5.28
C MET A 283 7.76 -4.78 4.55
N TRP A 284 8.87 -5.39 4.16
CA TRP A 284 9.99 -4.66 3.54
C TRP A 284 9.63 -3.82 2.29
N ILE A 285 8.55 -4.16 1.57
CA ILE A 285 8.11 -3.45 0.36
C ILE A 285 7.81 -1.96 0.62
N PRO A 286 6.97 -1.59 1.60
CA PRO A 286 6.82 -0.19 1.99
C PRO A 286 8.16 0.47 2.34
N CYS A 287 9.14 -0.26 2.87
CA CYS A 287 10.46 0.30 3.16
C CYS A 287 11.32 0.59 1.91
N VAL A 288 10.99 -0.05 0.79
CA VAL A 288 11.67 0.15 -0.51
C VAL A 288 10.75 0.79 -1.55
N HIS A 289 9.59 1.34 -1.15
CA HIS A 289 8.57 1.84 -2.07
C HIS A 289 9.13 2.86 -3.06
N ASN A 290 9.95 3.81 -2.60
CA ASN A 290 10.62 4.82 -3.43
C ASN A 290 11.52 4.18 -4.51
N ALA A 291 12.31 3.16 -4.16
CA ALA A 291 13.11 2.45 -5.15
C ALA A 291 12.24 1.70 -6.17
N LEU A 292 11.13 1.10 -5.72
CA LEU A 292 10.17 0.41 -6.59
C LEU A 292 9.43 1.39 -7.51
N THR A 293 8.93 2.51 -6.99
CA THR A 293 8.20 3.53 -7.77
C THR A 293 9.09 4.17 -8.82
N VAL A 294 10.35 4.49 -8.46
CA VAL A 294 11.37 4.97 -9.41
C VAL A 294 11.65 3.93 -10.49
N THR A 295 11.89 2.67 -10.12
CA THR A 295 12.20 1.59 -11.07
C THR A 295 11.03 1.33 -12.02
N MET A 296 9.80 1.22 -11.49
CA MET A 296 8.60 1.01 -12.29
C MET A 296 8.32 2.19 -13.23
N SER A 297 8.47 3.42 -12.76
CA SER A 297 8.26 4.62 -13.60
C SER A 297 9.34 4.78 -14.66
N THR A 298 10.59 4.47 -14.32
CA THR A 298 11.70 4.45 -15.29
C THR A 298 11.44 3.44 -16.39
N GLY A 299 11.07 2.21 -16.05
CA GLY A 299 10.72 1.19 -17.03
C GLY A 299 9.53 1.60 -17.90
N ALA A 300 8.45 2.09 -17.28
CA ALA A 300 7.28 2.57 -18.01
C ALA A 300 7.60 3.72 -18.96
N LEU A 301 8.38 4.71 -18.52
CA LEU A 301 8.77 5.87 -19.33
C LEU A 301 9.70 5.47 -20.47
N TYR A 302 10.68 4.61 -20.21
CA TYR A 302 11.58 4.06 -21.22
C TYR A 302 10.80 3.38 -22.36
N TYR A 303 9.85 2.49 -22.03
CA TYR A 303 9.03 1.83 -23.05
C TYR A 303 8.09 2.80 -23.79
N LEU A 304 7.61 3.86 -23.12
CA LEU A 304 6.83 4.89 -23.80
C LEU A 304 7.65 5.71 -24.81
N LEU A 305 8.94 5.91 -24.55
CA LEU A 305 9.83 6.71 -25.40
C LEU A 305 10.40 5.92 -26.59
N ILE A 306 10.75 4.65 -26.41
CA ILE A 306 11.27 3.81 -27.49
C ILE A 306 10.18 3.44 -28.51
N ASP A 307 8.93 3.25 -28.06
CA ASP A 307 7.81 2.86 -28.93
C ASP A 307 7.19 4.07 -29.67
N GLY A 308 8.04 4.97 -30.17
CA GLY A 308 7.68 6.20 -30.86
C GLY A 308 7.21 6.03 -32.32
N GLY A 309 7.21 4.81 -32.85
CA GLY A 309 6.67 4.52 -34.19
C GLY A 309 5.15 4.68 -34.26
N GLU A 310 4.61 5.11 -35.39
CA GLU A 310 3.16 5.37 -35.57
C GLU A 310 2.28 4.12 -35.35
N ASP A 311 2.84 2.92 -35.48
CA ASP A 311 2.12 1.63 -35.32
C ASP A 311 2.18 1.03 -33.90
N ALA A 312 2.84 1.73 -32.98
CA ALA A 312 2.93 1.40 -31.56
C ALA A 312 1.54 1.32 -30.91
N ARG A 313 1.02 0.08 -30.81
CA ARG A 313 -0.35 -0.24 -30.41
C ARG A 313 -0.66 0.41 -29.06
N ILE A 314 -1.74 1.19 -28.99
CA ILE A 314 -2.36 1.80 -27.77
C ILE A 314 -2.33 0.85 -26.56
N LEU A 315 -2.41 -0.46 -26.83
CA LEU A 315 -2.32 -1.57 -25.89
C LEU A 315 -1.03 -1.63 -25.04
N LEU A 316 0.14 -1.18 -25.54
CA LEU A 316 1.38 -1.08 -24.76
C LEU A 316 1.46 0.23 -23.98
N LYS A 317 1.04 1.34 -24.60
CA LYS A 317 1.11 2.68 -23.99
C LYS A 317 0.20 2.79 -22.76
N LEU A 318 -1.02 2.23 -22.83
CA LEU A 318 -1.98 2.28 -21.74
C LEU A 318 -1.46 1.71 -20.40
N PRO A 319 -0.95 0.46 -20.31
CA PRO A 319 -0.42 -0.07 -19.06
C PRO A 319 0.80 0.70 -18.56
N CYS A 320 1.68 1.20 -19.44
CA CYS A 320 2.80 2.04 -19.03
C CYS A 320 2.32 3.36 -18.39
N ILE A 321 1.33 4.03 -18.99
CA ILE A 321 0.71 5.23 -18.43
C ILE A 321 0.07 4.91 -17.07
N LEU A 322 -0.66 3.80 -16.95
CA LEU A 322 -1.27 3.39 -15.68
C LEU A 322 -0.24 3.11 -14.59
N VAL A 323 0.88 2.45 -14.93
CA VAL A 323 2.00 2.20 -14.01
C VAL A 323 2.64 3.51 -13.58
N LEU A 324 2.91 4.43 -14.52
CA LEU A 324 3.53 5.72 -14.23
C LEU A 324 2.63 6.59 -13.35
N CYS A 325 1.34 6.71 -13.69
CA CYS A 325 0.35 7.40 -12.87
C CYS A 325 0.20 6.75 -11.49
N GLY A 326 0.12 5.42 -11.43
CA GLY A 326 -0.01 4.67 -10.19
C GLY A 326 1.19 4.84 -9.26
N ALA A 327 2.40 4.72 -9.80
CA ALA A 327 3.65 4.91 -9.06
C ALA A 327 3.81 6.35 -8.58
N PHE A 328 3.53 7.34 -9.44
CA PHE A 328 3.53 8.76 -9.07
C PHE A 328 2.53 9.05 -7.94
N VAL A 329 1.28 8.59 -8.08
CA VAL A 329 0.24 8.81 -7.06
C VAL A 329 0.60 8.10 -5.75
N ALA A 330 1.14 6.88 -5.80
CA ALA A 330 1.57 6.16 -4.60
C ALA A 330 2.70 6.90 -3.87
N GLU A 331 3.76 7.27 -4.59
CA GLU A 331 4.90 7.99 -4.04
C GLU A 331 4.48 9.36 -3.49
N PHE A 332 3.75 10.13 -4.30
CA PHE A 332 3.28 11.45 -3.92
C PHE A 332 2.44 11.40 -2.64
N ASN A 333 1.51 10.44 -2.53
CA ASN A 333 0.69 10.29 -1.34
C ASN A 333 1.50 9.86 -0.11
N ALA A 334 2.41 8.88 -0.26
CA ALA A 334 3.26 8.43 0.84
C ALA A 334 4.07 9.61 1.41
N VAL A 335 4.78 10.33 0.54
CA VAL A 335 5.63 11.47 0.91
C VAL A 335 4.81 12.61 1.49
N CYS A 336 3.73 13.01 0.81
CA CYS A 336 2.89 14.12 1.26
C CYS A 336 2.28 13.86 2.64
N LEU A 337 1.82 12.63 2.89
CA LEU A 337 1.18 12.29 4.17
C LEU A 337 2.21 12.27 5.31
N ILE A 338 3.38 11.67 5.10
CA ILE A 338 4.47 11.67 6.09
C ILE A 338 4.93 13.10 6.36
N ALA A 339 5.21 13.88 5.32
CA ALA A 339 5.69 15.26 5.44
C ALA A 339 4.66 16.14 6.17
N ARG A 340 3.36 15.98 5.87
CA ARG A 340 2.30 16.70 6.57
C ARG A 340 2.19 16.28 8.04
N ALA A 341 2.26 14.98 8.35
CA ALA A 341 2.22 14.50 9.73
C ALA A 341 3.40 15.08 10.54
N GLY A 342 4.62 15.02 9.99
CA GLY A 342 5.82 15.58 10.62
C GLY A 342 5.75 17.10 10.78
N THR A 343 5.27 17.82 9.76
CA THR A 343 5.08 19.28 9.81
C THR A 343 4.07 19.68 10.88
N VAL A 344 2.91 19.01 10.94
CA VAL A 344 1.89 19.28 11.96
C VAL A 344 2.44 18.98 13.36
N SER A 345 3.23 17.93 13.50
CA SER A 345 3.90 17.59 14.76
C SER A 345 4.86 18.66 15.24
N ARG A 346 5.71 19.18 14.34
CA ARG A 346 6.65 20.26 14.65
C ARG A 346 5.92 21.55 15.00
N LEU A 347 4.90 21.90 14.22
CA LEU A 347 4.07 23.07 14.47
C LEU A 347 3.34 22.99 15.83
N TYR A 348 2.88 21.80 16.23
CA TYR A 348 2.32 21.60 17.56
C TYR A 348 3.36 21.90 18.64
N ILE A 349 4.53 21.26 18.60
CA ILE A 349 5.59 21.46 19.62
C ILE A 349 5.99 22.94 19.67
N GLN A 350 6.26 23.57 18.53
CA GLN A 350 6.69 24.96 18.44
C GLN A 350 5.63 25.92 19.00
N ARG A 351 4.38 25.82 18.53
CA ARG A 351 3.31 26.75 18.93
C ARG A 351 2.88 26.53 20.37
N MET A 352 2.89 25.29 20.85
CA MET A 352 2.61 25.01 22.27
C MET A 352 3.73 25.51 23.17
N THR A 353 4.99 25.48 22.71
CA THR A 353 6.12 26.00 23.47
C THR A 353 6.00 27.51 23.61
N TRP A 354 5.76 28.21 22.49
CA TRP A 354 5.54 29.66 22.47
C TRP A 354 4.34 30.05 23.35
N GLY A 355 3.22 29.34 23.22
CA GLY A 355 2.01 29.58 24.01
C GLY A 355 2.17 29.39 25.52
N ASN A 356 3.22 28.68 25.96
CA ASN A 356 3.44 28.34 27.37
C ASN A 356 4.80 28.86 27.89
N GLU A 357 5.43 29.85 27.25
CA GLU A 357 6.76 30.37 27.63
C GLU A 357 6.87 30.77 29.10
N ARG A 358 5.77 31.27 29.69
CA ARG A 358 5.71 31.65 31.12
C ARG A 358 5.75 30.46 32.08
N ASN A 359 5.50 29.24 31.60
CA ASN A 359 5.48 28.03 32.42
C ASN A 359 6.66 27.11 32.05
N LEU A 360 7.77 27.27 32.80
CA LEU A 360 9.02 26.53 32.58
C LEU A 360 8.83 25.00 32.62
N TYR A 361 7.94 24.48 33.46
CA TYR A 361 7.64 23.06 33.54
C TYR A 361 7.02 22.53 32.23
N ARG A 362 6.02 23.25 31.70
CA ARG A 362 5.38 22.88 30.42
C ARG A 362 6.35 22.96 29.25
N VAL A 363 7.20 23.99 29.20
CA VAL A 363 8.24 24.13 28.19
C VAL A 363 9.24 22.98 28.27
N LYS A 364 9.67 22.58 29.48
CA LYS A 364 10.57 21.45 29.68
C LYS A 364 9.96 20.14 29.18
N LEU A 365 8.67 19.90 29.43
CA LEU A 365 7.95 18.73 28.90
C LEU A 365 7.90 18.74 27.37
N LEU A 366 7.56 19.88 26.75
CA LEU A 366 7.48 20.00 25.29
C LEU A 366 8.85 19.83 24.61
N LYS A 367 9.92 20.35 25.21
CA LYS A 367 11.30 20.16 24.71
C LYS A 367 11.75 18.69 24.79
N GLY A 368 11.16 17.90 25.68
CA GLY A 368 11.40 16.45 25.75
C GLY A 368 10.63 15.64 24.69
N LEU A 369 9.69 16.27 23.96
CA LEU A 369 8.97 15.61 22.89
C LEU A 369 9.79 15.59 21.60
N GLN A 370 9.89 14.43 20.99
CA GLN A 370 10.36 14.29 19.62
C GLN A 370 9.16 14.39 18.66
N PRO A 371 9.33 14.98 17.46
CA PRO A 371 8.30 14.99 16.43
C PRO A 371 7.77 13.57 16.15
N CYS A 372 6.45 13.41 16.10
CA CYS A 372 5.80 12.22 15.59
C CYS A 372 6.02 12.16 14.08
N GLY A 373 6.95 11.30 13.66
CA GLY A 373 7.16 10.95 12.26
C GLY A 373 7.12 9.44 12.12
N ILE A 374 6.40 8.94 11.11
CA ILE A 374 6.55 7.57 10.66
C ILE A 374 7.79 7.55 9.78
N ASN A 375 8.79 6.75 10.15
CA ASN A 375 9.91 6.52 9.25
C ASN A 375 9.56 5.35 8.33
N LEU A 376 9.03 5.66 7.14
CA LEU A 376 8.68 4.62 6.18
C LEU A 376 9.89 4.09 5.40
N GLU A 377 11.03 4.77 5.37
CA GLU A 377 12.21 4.30 4.62
C GLU A 377 13.26 3.64 5.52
N PHE A 378 13.87 2.57 5.00
CA PHE A 378 15.05 1.94 5.61
C PHE A 378 16.31 2.81 5.47
N LEU A 379 16.29 3.81 4.58
CA LEU A 379 17.42 4.65 4.22
C LEU A 379 17.22 6.09 4.71
N ARG A 380 18.31 6.69 5.19
CA ARG A 380 18.46 8.07 5.73
C ARG A 380 17.93 9.23 4.86
N SER A 381 17.37 8.97 3.68
CA SER A 381 16.94 10.03 2.73
C SER A 381 15.83 10.92 3.30
N LEU A 382 15.00 10.36 4.18
CA LEU A 382 13.96 11.05 4.94
C LEU A 382 14.47 11.94 6.07
N ASN A 383 15.76 11.96 6.41
CA ASN A 383 16.29 12.96 7.35
C ASN A 383 16.02 14.38 6.83
N SER A 384 16.10 14.60 5.51
CA SER A 384 15.78 15.90 4.90
C SER A 384 14.31 16.31 5.07
N ALA A 385 13.35 15.38 4.90
CA ALA A 385 11.93 15.63 5.12
C ALA A 385 11.58 15.69 6.61
N GLN A 386 12.29 14.93 7.45
CA GLN A 386 12.25 15.07 8.91
C GLN A 386 12.83 16.39 9.37
N ASP A 387 13.77 17.01 8.62
CA ASP A 387 14.40 18.31 8.89
C ASP A 387 13.63 19.49 8.30
N GLY A 388 12.63 19.25 7.45
CA GLY A 388 11.76 20.27 6.88
C GLY A 388 12.22 20.78 5.51
N GLY A 389 13.02 20.00 4.81
CA GLY A 389 13.26 20.19 3.38
C GLY A 389 11.91 20.26 2.64
N GLU A 390 11.78 21.26 1.77
CA GLU A 390 10.54 21.52 1.05
C GLU A 390 10.10 20.28 0.27
N LEU A 391 8.79 19.97 0.33
CA LEU A 391 8.15 18.88 -0.42
C LEU A 391 8.49 18.92 -1.93
N SER A 392 8.75 20.13 -2.46
CA SER A 392 9.25 20.39 -3.81
C SER A 392 10.56 19.64 -4.10
N GLY A 393 11.50 19.62 -3.14
CA GLY A 393 12.78 18.95 -3.28
C GLY A 393 12.66 17.44 -3.38
N PHE A 394 11.74 16.81 -2.65
CA PHE A 394 11.52 15.37 -2.75
C PHE A 394 10.89 14.97 -4.08
N LEU A 395 9.84 15.69 -4.50
CA LEU A 395 9.16 15.39 -5.76
C LEU A 395 10.07 15.65 -6.97
N SER A 396 10.85 16.73 -6.93
CA SER A 396 11.90 16.99 -7.93
C SER A 396 12.89 15.83 -7.96
N ASN A 397 13.45 15.44 -6.81
CA ASN A 397 14.38 14.31 -6.74
C ASN A 397 13.79 12.99 -7.27
N TYR A 398 12.49 12.74 -7.09
CA TYR A 398 11.84 11.57 -7.69
C TYR A 398 11.81 11.68 -9.21
N LEU A 399 11.31 12.80 -9.75
CA LEU A 399 11.22 13.02 -11.20
C LEU A 399 12.60 13.04 -11.85
N ASP A 400 13.59 13.67 -11.22
CA ASP A 400 14.98 13.75 -11.66
C ASP A 400 15.60 12.35 -11.71
N ARG A 401 15.37 11.51 -10.70
CA ARG A 401 15.85 10.10 -10.72
C ARG A 401 15.21 9.30 -11.84
N VAL A 402 13.89 9.41 -12.03
CA VAL A 402 13.19 8.72 -13.13
C VAL A 402 13.71 9.19 -14.49
N ALA A 403 13.85 10.50 -14.69
CA ALA A 403 14.37 11.07 -15.93
C ALA A 403 15.82 10.65 -16.19
N ASN A 404 16.71 10.77 -15.20
CA ASN A 404 18.12 10.42 -15.32
C ASN A 404 18.32 8.93 -15.61
N HIS A 405 17.60 8.04 -14.92
CA HIS A 405 17.68 6.61 -15.20
C HIS A 405 17.10 6.27 -16.58
N THR A 406 16.02 6.93 -16.99
CA THR A 406 15.43 6.71 -18.32
C THR A 406 16.39 7.16 -19.41
N ASN A 407 16.98 8.36 -19.29
CA ASN A 407 18.00 8.85 -20.21
C ASN A 407 19.21 7.93 -20.27
N SER A 408 19.68 7.44 -19.12
CA SER A 408 20.78 6.48 -19.07
C SER A 408 20.45 5.20 -19.85
N LEU A 409 19.24 4.66 -19.73
CA LEU A 409 18.80 3.47 -20.47
C LEU A 409 18.69 3.74 -21.98
N LEU A 410 18.22 4.93 -22.36
CA LEU A 410 18.11 5.35 -23.76
C LEU A 410 19.48 5.56 -24.42
N LEU A 411 20.50 5.98 -23.67
CA LEU A 411 21.85 6.20 -24.18
C LEU A 411 22.69 4.91 -24.28
N THR A 412 22.31 3.85 -23.55
CA THR A 412 23.02 2.56 -23.56
C THR A 412 22.54 1.58 -24.63
N ASN A 413 21.37 1.82 -25.22
CA ASN A 413 20.82 1.05 -26.34
C ASN A 413 20.89 1.87 -27.62
#